data_AF-A0A521VLV3-F1
#
_entry.id   AF-A0A521VLV3-F1
#
_cell.length_a   1.000
_cell.length_b   1.000
_cell.length_c   1.000
_cell.angle_alpha   90.00
_cell.angle_beta   90.00
_cell.angle_gamma   90.00
#
_symmetry.space_group_name_H-M   'P 1'
#
loop_
_entity.id
_entity.type
_entity.pdbx_description
1 polymer ?
#
loop_
_entity_poly.entity_id
_entity_poly.type
_entity_poly.pdbx_seq_one_letter_code
_entity_poly.pdbx_strand_id
1 'polypeptide(L)' 'HDAEVADGRSVEGLIRRYLEDPEVAYLHLHYARRGCYACRVDRA' A
#
# COMPACT_ATOMS: atom_id res chain seq x y z
N HIS A 1 13.66 3.99 6.04
CA HIS A 1 12.50 3.93 5.16
C HIS A 1 11.68 2.75 5.65
N ASP A 2 10.58 3.02 6.34
CA ASP A 2 9.74 1.98 6.91
C ASP A 2 8.92 1.34 5.79
N ALA A 3 8.84 0.01 5.77
CA ALA A 3 8.09 -0.72 4.74
C ALA A 3 7.53 -2.00 5.36
N GLU A 4 6.19 -2.08 5.42
CA GLU A 4 5.49 -3.25 5.95
C GLU A 4 5.07 -4.20 4.83
N VAL A 5 5.26 -5.51 5.05
CA VAL A 5 4.76 -6.56 4.15
C VAL A 5 3.42 -7.05 4.67
N ALA A 6 2.38 -7.01 3.84
CA ALA A 6 1.05 -7.53 4.15
C ALA A 6 0.53 -8.45 3.05
N ASP A 7 -0.43 -9.31 3.39
CA ASP A 7 -1.23 -10.04 2.40
C ASP A 7 -2.00 -9.03 1.53
N GLY A 8 -2.10 -9.30 0.23
CA GLY A 8 -2.77 -8.40 -0.71
C GLY A 8 -4.23 -8.11 -0.36
N ARG A 9 -4.91 -9.02 0.37
CA ARG A 9 -6.29 -8.80 0.84
C ARG A 9 -6.38 -7.91 2.08
N SER A 10 -5.28 -7.72 2.80
CA SER A 10 -5.22 -6.95 4.04
C SER A 10 -4.47 -5.62 3.90
N VAL A 11 -3.93 -5.33 2.71
CA VAL A 11 -3.07 -4.15 2.47
C VAL A 11 -3.83 -2.82 2.47
N GLU A 12 -5.15 -2.84 2.25
CA GLU A 12 -5.97 -1.63 2.16
C GLU A 12 -5.88 -0.75 3.43
N GLY A 13 -5.90 -1.38 4.61
CA GLY A 13 -5.81 -0.65 5.88
C GLY A 13 -4.45 0.06 6.06
N LEU A 14 -3.37 -0.58 5.62
CA LEU A 14 -2.02 0.00 5.64
C LEU A 14 -1.92 1.19 4.68
N ILE A 15 -2.42 1.03 3.45
CA ILE A 15 -2.41 2.09 2.45
C ILE A 15 -3.22 3.30 2.93
N ARG A 16 -4.40 3.08 3.51
CA ARG A 16 -5.21 4.15 4.09
C ARG A 16 -4.45 4.90 5.18
N ARG A 17 -3.87 4.19 6.15
CA ARG A 17 -3.10 4.80 7.24
C ARG A 17 -1.94 5.66 6.75
N TYR A 18 -1.21 5.22 5.72
CA TYR A 18 -0.12 6.04 5.18
C TYR A 18 -0.61 7.23 4.36
N LEU A 19 -1.74 7.11 3.66
CA LEU A 19 -2.31 8.20 2.86
C LEU A 19 -3.16 9.19 3.66
N GLU A 20 -3.53 8.85 4.91
CA GLU A 20 -4.14 9.79 5.87
C GLU A 20 -3.17 10.90 6.27
N ASP A 21 -1.87 10.67 6.14
CA ASP A 21 -0.86 11.72 6.29
C ASP A 21 -0.84 12.62 5.04
N PRO A 22 -1.23 13.91 5.16
CA PRO A 22 -1.27 14.82 4.02
C PRO A 22 0.12 15.15 3.45
N GLU A 23 1.20 14.89 4.18
CA GLU A 23 2.58 15.09 3.68
C GLU A 23 3.04 13.94 2.78
N VAL A 24 2.40 12.78 2.86
CA VAL A 24 2.68 11.66 1.98
C VAL A 24 2.12 11.98 0.61
N ALA A 25 2.96 12.05 -0.42
CA ALA A 25 2.52 12.33 -1.80
C ALA A 25 2.14 11.05 -2.57
N TYR A 26 2.82 9.93 -2.31
CA TYR A 26 2.59 8.64 -2.97
C TYR A 26 3.22 7.49 -2.17
N LEU A 27 2.85 6.25 -2.50
CA LEU A 27 3.41 5.02 -1.92
C LEU A 27 4.05 4.16 -2.99
N HIS A 28 5.22 3.58 -2.67
CA HIS A 28 5.84 2.54 -3.49
C HIS A 28 5.40 1.16 -3.01
N LEU A 29 4.61 0.47 -3.82
CA LEU A 29 4.16 -0.89 -3.53
C LEU A 29 5.07 -1.89 -4.26
N HIS A 30 5.60 -2.85 -3.49
CA HIS A 30 6.42 -3.93 -4.02
C HIS A 30 5.69 -5.27 -3.87
N TYR A 31 5.65 -6.03 -4.96
CA TYR A 31 5.09 -7.37 -4.95
C TYR A 31 6.06 -8.34 -4.27
N ALA A 32 5.67 -8.89 -3.12
CA ALA A 32 6.49 -9.85 -2.41
C ALA A 32 6.57 -11.23 -3.10
N ARG A 33 5.60 -11.58 -3.97
CA ARG A 33 5.52 -12.89 -4.65
C ARG A 33 4.96 -12.79 -6.06
N ARG A 34 5.37 -13.74 -6.93
CA ARG A 34 4.89 -13.85 -8.32
C ARG A 34 3.39 -14.20 -8.33
N GLY A 35 2.60 -13.48 -9.13
CA GLY A 35 1.16 -13.73 -9.29
C GLY A 35 0.27 -13.10 -8.21
N CYS A 36 0.84 -12.38 -7.23
CA CYS A 36 0.03 -11.59 -6.30
C CYS A 36 -0.52 -10.34 -6.99
N TYR A 37 -1.83 -10.10 -6.84
CA TYR A 37 -2.44 -8.80 -7.11
C TYR A 37 -2.13 -7.84 -5.95
N ALA A 38 -1.57 -6.66 -6.23
CA ALA A 38 -1.14 -5.69 -5.20
C ALA A 38 -2.25 -4.75 -4.74
N CYS A 39 -3.38 -4.69 -5.46
CA CYS A 39 -4.44 -3.67 -5.37
C CYS A 39 -4.21 -2.41 -6.25
N ARG A 40 -5.34 -1.74 -6.58
CA ARG A 40 -5.38 -0.42 -7.23
C ARG A 40 -5.72 0.59 -6.15
N VAL A 41 -4.96 1.68 -6.08
CA VAL A 41 -5.13 2.74 -5.10
C VAL A 41 -5.40 4.03 -5.84
N ASP A 42 -6.53 4.66 -5.54
CA ASP A 42 -6.92 5.96 -6.06
C ASP A 42 -7.12 6.91 -4.86
N ARG A 43 -6.70 8.17 -4.99
CA ARG A 43 -7.10 9.22 -4.03
C ARG A 43 -8.48 9.76 -4.45
N ALA A 44 -9.36 9.99 -3.47
CA ALA A 44 -10.66 10.62 -3.69
C ALA A 44 -10.53 12.14 -3.90
#